data_AF-A0A1C5GHI5-F1
#
_entry.id   AF-A0A1C5GHI5-F1
#
_cell.length_a   1.000
_cell.length_b   1.000
_cell.length_c   1.000
_cell.angle_alpha   90.00
_cell.angle_beta   90.00
_cell.angle_gamma   90.00
#
_symmetry.space_group_name_H-M   'P 1'
#
loop_
_entity.id
_entity.type
_entity.pdbx_description
1 polymer ?
#
loop_
_entity_poly.entity_id
_entity_poly.type
_entity_poly.pdbx_seq_one_letter_code
_entity_poly.pdbx_strand_id
1 'polypeptide(L)'
;MPARLSEIVDEFAAAPRDVVLEMLLEYADVVPPLPAGSADRDGMEQVPECQTAFFLRARVTPEKTVETLFDCPPEAPTTRAFAGILAEGLAGASADEVLAVPDDLYQRMGLAQAISPLRVRGGTAILARLKRQVREQTS
;
A
#
# COMPACT_ATOMS: atom_id res chain seq x y z
N MET A 1 -11.87 7.91 0.81
CA MET A 1 -10.45 7.71 1.14
C MET A 1 -10.03 8.72 2.20
N PRO A 2 -9.02 8.41 3.04
CA PRO A 2 -8.46 9.37 3.99
C PRO A 2 -7.85 10.60 3.31
N ALA A 3 -7.87 11.75 4.01
CA ALA A 3 -7.33 13.01 3.48
C ALA A 3 -5.85 12.89 3.08
N ARG A 4 -5.01 12.28 3.94
CA ARG A 4 -3.58 12.11 3.65
C ARG A 4 -3.35 11.31 2.37
N LEU A 5 -4.07 10.21 2.16
CA LEU A 5 -3.93 9.44 0.92
C LEU A 5 -4.38 10.24 -0.32
N SER A 6 -5.39 11.09 -0.18
CA SER A 6 -5.82 11.99 -1.27
C SER A 6 -4.72 12.98 -1.65
N GLU A 7 -4.06 13.59 -0.66
CA GLU A 7 -2.93 14.50 -0.89
C GLU A 7 -1.79 13.80 -1.64
N ILE A 8 -1.42 12.59 -1.20
CA ILE A 8 -0.40 11.78 -1.86
C ILE A 8 -0.78 11.50 -3.33
N VAL A 9 -2.06 11.17 -3.58
CA VAL A 9 -2.56 10.96 -4.96
C VAL A 9 -2.38 12.22 -5.81
N ASP A 10 -2.78 13.37 -5.29
CA ASP A 10 -2.71 14.65 -5.99
C ASP A 10 -1.26 15.07 -6.25
N GLU A 11 -0.35 14.85 -5.30
CA GLU A 11 1.09 15.08 -5.44
C GLU A 11 1.67 14.23 -6.59
N PHE A 12 1.40 12.92 -6.63
CA PHE A 12 1.86 12.05 -7.71
C PHE A 12 1.26 12.42 -9.07
N ALA A 13 -0.03 12.78 -9.09
CA ALA A 13 -0.71 13.15 -10.33
C ALA A 13 -0.18 14.47 -10.93
N ALA A 14 0.28 15.39 -10.08
CA ALA A 14 0.88 16.66 -10.49
C ALA A 14 2.39 16.57 -10.79
N ALA A 15 3.05 15.50 -10.34
CA ALA A 15 4.50 15.37 -10.45
C ALA A 15 4.98 15.16 -11.91
N PRO A 16 6.07 15.81 -12.32
CA PRO A 16 6.78 15.48 -13.55
C PRO A 16 7.25 14.02 -13.57
N ARG A 17 7.28 13.41 -14.76
CA ARG A 17 7.59 11.98 -14.94
C ARG A 17 8.92 11.55 -14.32
N ASP A 18 9.94 12.40 -14.42
CA ASP A 18 11.28 12.19 -13.87
C ASP A 18 11.31 12.24 -12.34
N VAL A 19 10.43 13.01 -11.71
CA VAL A 19 10.30 13.14 -10.26
C VAL A 19 9.52 11.98 -9.64
N VAL A 20 8.55 11.39 -10.36
CA VAL A 20 7.71 10.29 -9.85
C VAL A 20 8.53 9.10 -9.32
N LEU A 21 9.64 8.76 -9.97
CA LEU A 21 10.48 7.65 -9.53
C LEU A 21 11.20 7.97 -8.21
N GLU A 22 11.65 9.21 -8.02
CA GLU A 22 12.27 9.67 -6.77
C GLU A 22 11.27 9.66 -5.63
N MET A 23 10.06 10.20 -5.85
CA MET A 23 8.97 10.14 -4.87
C MET A 23 8.63 8.70 -4.45
N LEU A 24 8.57 7.75 -5.40
CA LEU A 24 8.35 6.34 -5.07
C LEU A 24 9.47 5.79 -4.16
N LEU A 25 10.72 6.18 -4.36
CA LEU A 25 11.83 5.73 -3.52
C LEU A 25 11.73 6.29 -2.11
N GLU A 26 11.30 7.55 -1.94
CA GLU A 26 11.05 8.14 -0.61
C GLU A 26 10.04 7.29 0.19
N TYR A 27 8.94 6.87 -0.45
CA TYR A 27 7.97 5.97 0.18
C TYR A 27 8.51 4.54 0.39
N ALA A 28 9.50 4.08 -0.37
CA ALA A 28 10.09 2.77 -0.16
C ALA A 28 10.97 2.72 1.11
N ASP A 29 11.60 3.84 1.44
CA ASP A 29 12.54 3.98 2.55
C ASP A 29 11.85 4.13 3.92
N VAL A 30 10.61 4.61 3.95
CA VAL A 30 9.85 4.75 5.20
C VAL A 30 9.30 3.42 5.74
N VAL A 31 9.31 2.34 4.94
CA VAL A 31 8.78 1.04 5.37
C VAL A 31 9.77 0.35 6.32
N PRO A 32 9.46 0.24 7.63
CA PRO A 32 10.38 -0.40 8.56
C PRO A 32 10.53 -1.89 8.25
N PRO A 33 11.65 -2.52 8.63
CA PRO A 33 11.73 -3.98 8.62
C PRO A 33 10.67 -4.57 9.56
N LEU A 34 10.28 -5.81 9.30
CA LEU A 34 9.42 -6.56 10.22
C LEU A 34 10.06 -6.59 11.63
N PRO A 35 9.30 -6.33 12.71
CA PRO A 35 9.82 -6.38 14.07
C PRO A 35 10.50 -7.72 14.41
N ALA A 36 11.61 -7.66 15.16
CA ALA A 36 12.27 -8.88 15.63
C ALA A 36 11.30 -9.72 16.49
N GLY A 37 10.95 -10.91 16.03
CA GLY A 37 9.94 -11.78 16.66
C GLY A 37 8.66 -12.00 15.84
N SER A 38 8.40 -11.18 14.81
CA SER A 38 7.37 -11.45 13.79
C SER A 38 7.91 -12.29 12.63
N ALA A 39 8.87 -13.18 12.92
CA ALA A 39 9.57 -14.00 11.94
C ALA A 39 8.65 -14.98 11.22
N ASP A 40 7.51 -15.32 11.83
CA ASP A 40 6.44 -15.99 11.13
C ASP A 40 5.51 -14.92 10.54
N ARG A 41 5.34 -14.99 9.21
CA ARG A 41 4.32 -14.29 8.43
C ARG A 41 2.90 -14.72 8.82
N ASP A 42 2.69 -15.01 10.09
CA ASP A 42 1.49 -15.59 10.63
C ASP A 42 0.33 -14.60 10.48
N GLY A 43 -0.74 -15.09 9.87
CA GLY A 43 -1.87 -14.26 9.44
C GLY A 43 -1.56 -13.22 8.35
N MET A 44 -0.37 -13.21 7.74
CA MET A 44 -0.09 -12.40 6.57
C MET A 44 -0.44 -13.15 5.28
N GLU A 45 -1.01 -12.43 4.33
CA GLU A 45 -1.37 -12.96 3.02
C GLU A 45 -0.32 -12.56 1.98
N GLN A 46 0.11 -13.51 1.15
CA GLN A 46 1.00 -13.25 0.03
C GLN A 46 0.27 -12.55 -1.13
N VAL A 47 0.99 -11.64 -1.81
CA VAL A 47 0.53 -10.97 -3.04
C VAL A 47 1.38 -11.43 -4.23
N PRO A 48 1.05 -12.57 -4.88
CA PRO A 48 1.86 -13.15 -5.96
C PRO A 48 1.95 -12.25 -7.20
N GLU A 49 1.00 -11.33 -7.40
CA GLU A 49 0.96 -10.39 -8.53
C GLU A 49 2.14 -9.42 -8.53
N CYS A 50 2.78 -9.20 -7.38
CA CYS A 50 3.95 -8.33 -7.27
C CYS A 50 5.22 -8.94 -7.87
N GLN A 51 5.24 -10.25 -8.18
CA GLN A 51 6.43 -11.00 -8.61
C GLN A 51 7.61 -10.94 -7.62
N THR A 52 7.33 -10.50 -6.39
CA THR A 52 8.26 -10.39 -5.27
C THR A 52 7.63 -11.07 -4.05
N ALA A 53 8.45 -11.38 -3.04
CA ALA A 53 7.97 -11.92 -1.78
C ALA A 53 7.25 -10.84 -0.94
N PHE A 54 6.10 -10.36 -1.41
CA PHE A 54 5.29 -9.34 -0.75
C PHE A 54 4.17 -9.98 0.05
N PHE A 55 4.04 -9.57 1.32
CA PHE A 55 2.98 -10.02 2.21
C PHE A 55 2.34 -8.83 2.90
N LEU A 56 1.05 -8.93 3.19
CA LEU A 56 0.32 -7.92 3.96
C LEU A 56 -0.62 -8.53 4.98
N ARG A 57 -0.91 -7.76 6.01
CA ARG A 57 -2.01 -8.01 6.95
C ARG A 57 -2.68 -6.69 7.29
N ALA A 58 -4.01 -6.66 7.28
CA ALA A 58 -4.82 -5.56 7.77
C ALA A 58 -5.64 -6.04 8.96
N ARG A 59 -5.68 -5.25 10.02
CA ARG A 59 -6.45 -5.53 11.23
C ARG A 59 -7.36 -4.35 11.54
N VAL A 60 -8.64 -4.61 11.78
CA VAL A 60 -9.57 -3.60 12.29
C VAL A 60 -9.51 -3.61 13.82
N THR A 61 -9.20 -2.45 14.40
CA THR A 61 -9.09 -2.27 15.85
C THR A 61 -10.48 -2.19 16.51
N PRO A 62 -10.58 -2.33 17.85
CA PRO A 62 -11.83 -2.04 18.58
C PRO A 62 -12.37 -0.62 18.32
N GLU A 63 -11.48 0.34 18.08
CA GLU A 63 -11.78 1.74 17.73
C GLU A 63 -12.22 1.93 16.26
N LYS A 64 -12.37 0.83 15.51
CA LYS A 64 -12.77 0.81 14.08
C LYS A 64 -11.77 1.47 13.13
N THR A 65 -10.52 1.63 13.57
CA THR A 65 -9.39 2.03 12.71
C THR A 65 -8.68 0.82 12.11
N VAL A 66 -7.91 1.02 11.05
CA VAL A 66 -7.18 -0.05 10.35
C VAL A 66 -5.68 0.04 10.63
N GLU A 67 -5.12 -1.04 11.17
CA GLU A 67 -3.69 -1.25 11.29
C GLU A 67 -3.20 -2.11 10.12
N THR A 68 -2.17 -1.65 9.40
CA THR A 68 -1.57 -2.40 8.29
C THR A 68 -0.15 -2.83 8.62
N LEU A 69 0.20 -4.07 8.28
CA LEU A 69 1.56 -4.59 8.34
C LEU A 69 1.96 -5.08 6.94
N PHE A 70 3.16 -4.71 6.50
CA PHE A 70 3.71 -5.10 5.20
C PHE A 70 5.07 -5.78 5.39
N ASP A 71 5.30 -6.87 4.67
CA ASP A 71 6.59 -7.52 4.55
C ASP A 71 6.99 -7.51 3.08
N CYS A 72 8.10 -6.84 2.80
CA CYS A 72 8.57 -6.67 1.44
C CYS A 72 10.10 -6.54 1.40
N PRO A 73 10.76 -7.28 0.50
CA PRO A 73 12.22 -7.33 0.44
C PRO A 73 12.84 -5.97 0.09
N PRO A 74 13.98 -5.59 0.70
CA PRO A 74 14.66 -4.32 0.44
C PRO A 74 15.05 -4.12 -1.03
N GLU A 75 15.32 -5.20 -1.76
CA GLU A 75 15.66 -5.18 -3.18
C GLU A 75 14.47 -4.89 -4.13
N ALA A 76 13.24 -4.76 -3.62
CA ALA A 76 12.02 -4.51 -4.40
C ALA A 76 11.46 -3.08 -4.19
N PRO A 77 12.17 -2.02 -4.61
CA PRO A 77 11.84 -0.64 -4.25
C PRO A 77 10.44 -0.20 -4.68
N THR A 78 9.99 -0.56 -5.89
CA THR A 78 8.64 -0.15 -6.34
C THR A 78 7.53 -0.79 -5.51
N THR A 79 7.66 -2.06 -5.12
CA THR A 79 6.64 -2.72 -4.30
C THR A 79 6.69 -2.22 -2.87
N ARG A 80 7.88 -1.91 -2.35
CA ARG A 80 8.06 -1.22 -1.06
C ARG A 80 7.40 0.16 -1.07
N ALA A 81 7.53 0.92 -2.15
CA ALA A 81 6.88 2.22 -2.31
C ALA A 81 5.36 2.13 -2.13
N PHE A 82 4.71 1.11 -2.72
CA PHE A 82 3.27 0.88 -2.53
C PHE A 82 2.90 0.58 -1.07
N ALA A 83 3.73 -0.21 -0.37
CA ALA A 83 3.53 -0.42 1.06
C ALA A 83 3.67 0.88 1.85
N GLY A 84 4.67 1.71 1.55
CA GLY A 84 4.87 3.00 2.22
C GLY A 84 3.74 3.99 1.98
N ILE A 85 3.30 4.14 0.73
CA ILE A 85 2.16 4.98 0.35
C ILE A 85 0.89 4.57 1.11
N LEU A 86 0.61 3.27 1.20
CA LEU A 86 -0.55 2.76 1.94
C LEU A 86 -0.36 2.93 3.45
N ALA A 87 0.82 2.64 4.00
CA ALA A 87 1.09 2.79 5.42
C ALA A 87 0.93 4.25 5.87
N GLU A 88 1.44 5.20 5.10
CA GLU A 88 1.32 6.62 5.40
C GLU A 88 -0.09 7.15 5.13
N GLY A 89 -0.63 6.87 3.94
CA GLY A 89 -1.92 7.40 3.52
C GLY A 89 -3.11 6.84 4.30
N LEU A 90 -2.99 5.63 4.87
CA LEU A 90 -4.03 4.99 5.67
C LEU A 90 -3.78 5.09 7.18
N ALA A 91 -2.72 5.78 7.61
CA ALA A 91 -2.40 5.92 9.04
C ALA A 91 -3.59 6.51 9.81
N GLY A 92 -4.12 5.77 10.77
CA GLY A 92 -5.26 6.18 11.60
C GLY A 92 -6.62 6.17 10.88
N ALA A 93 -6.69 5.70 9.63
CA ALA A 93 -7.94 5.65 8.88
C ALA A 93 -8.94 4.66 9.49
N SER A 94 -10.22 5.02 9.45
CA SER A 94 -11.33 4.11 9.77
C SER A 94 -11.49 3.02 8.71
N ALA A 95 -12.13 1.91 9.09
CA ALA A 95 -12.47 0.86 8.14
C ALA A 95 -13.27 1.39 6.94
N ASP A 96 -14.24 2.29 7.18
CA ASP A 96 -15.05 2.88 6.11
C ASP A 96 -14.21 3.74 5.15
N GLU A 97 -13.27 4.54 5.66
CA GLU A 97 -12.39 5.35 4.82
C GLU A 97 -11.47 4.50 3.96
N VAL A 98 -10.93 3.41 4.52
CA VAL A 98 -10.11 2.42 3.80
C VAL A 98 -10.92 1.71 2.72
N LEU A 99 -12.15 1.30 3.03
CA LEU A 99 -13.02 0.66 2.05
C LEU A 99 -13.49 1.62 0.94
N ALA A 100 -13.57 2.92 1.25
CA ALA A 100 -13.84 4.00 0.31
C ALA A 100 -12.62 4.44 -0.53
N VAL A 101 -11.45 3.79 -0.40
CA VAL A 101 -10.33 4.02 -1.31
C VAL A 101 -10.70 3.43 -2.69
N PRO A 102 -10.63 4.19 -3.80
CA PRO A 102 -10.90 3.69 -5.13
C PRO A 102 -9.95 2.57 -5.55
N ASP A 103 -10.46 1.55 -6.24
CA ASP A 103 -9.65 0.40 -6.68
C ASP A 103 -8.64 0.79 -7.78
N ASP A 104 -8.86 1.93 -8.43
CA ASP A 104 -7.99 2.55 -9.45
C ASP A 104 -6.98 3.57 -8.85
N LEU A 105 -6.69 3.48 -7.54
CA LEU A 105 -5.78 4.37 -6.80
C LEU A 105 -4.49 4.71 -7.56
N TYR A 106 -3.74 3.69 -8.00
CA TYR A 106 -2.44 3.88 -8.65
C TYR A 106 -2.56 4.41 -10.09
N GLN A 107 -3.71 4.24 -10.73
CA GLN A 107 -4.03 4.84 -12.01
C GLN A 107 -4.31 6.34 -11.84
N ARG A 108 -5.02 6.74 -10.76
CA ARG A 108 -5.26 8.15 -10.41
C ARG A 108 -3.97 8.91 -10.13
N MET A 109 -2.98 8.25 -9.55
CA MET A 109 -1.61 8.76 -9.36
C MET A 109 -0.82 8.92 -10.67
N GLY A 110 -1.31 8.44 -11.81
CA GLY A 110 -0.60 8.53 -13.09
C GLY A 110 0.62 7.62 -13.22
N LEU A 111 0.82 6.63 -12.33
CA LEU A 111 2.06 5.86 -12.26
C LEU A 111 2.41 5.06 -13.52
N ALA A 112 1.43 4.78 -14.39
CA ALA A 112 1.65 4.11 -15.67
C ALA A 112 2.66 4.83 -16.59
N GLN A 113 2.93 6.13 -16.34
CA GLN A 113 3.95 6.87 -17.09
C GLN A 113 5.39 6.56 -16.63
N ALA A 114 5.57 6.12 -15.37
CA ALA A 114 6.88 5.94 -14.74
C ALA A 114 7.25 4.46 -14.54
N ILE A 115 6.27 3.59 -14.33
CA ILE A 115 6.48 2.17 -14.06
C ILE A 115 5.63 1.26 -14.97
N SER A 116 6.04 0.01 -15.11
CA SER A 116 5.37 -0.93 -16.01
C SER A 116 3.93 -1.24 -15.55
N PRO A 117 3.00 -1.56 -16.48
CA PRO A 117 1.64 -1.96 -16.13
C PRO A 117 1.58 -3.17 -15.18
N LEU A 118 2.57 -4.05 -15.25
CA LEU A 118 2.67 -5.21 -14.37
C LEU A 118 2.92 -4.81 -12.91
N ARG A 119 3.76 -3.80 -12.67
CA ARG A 119 3.98 -3.26 -11.32
C ARG A 119 2.72 -2.59 -10.78
N VAL A 120 2.02 -1.82 -11.62
CA VAL A 120 0.73 -1.20 -11.23
C VAL A 120 -0.30 -2.27 -10.84
N ARG A 121 -0.36 -3.39 -11.58
CA ARG A 121 -1.23 -4.53 -11.21
C ARG A 121 -0.88 -5.11 -9.84
N GLY A 122 0.40 -5.23 -9.51
CA GLY A 122 0.86 -5.61 -8.17
C GLY A 122 0.32 -4.67 -7.10
N GLY A 123 0.46 -3.35 -7.31
CA GLY A 123 -0.11 -2.32 -6.43
C GLY A 123 -1.62 -2.48 -6.21
N THR A 124 -2.39 -2.59 -7.30
CA THR A 124 -3.84 -2.82 -7.24
C THR A 124 -4.19 -4.09 -6.47
N ALA A 125 -3.43 -5.17 -6.65
CA ALA A 125 -3.62 -6.44 -5.95
C ALA A 125 -3.36 -6.34 -4.43
N ILE A 126 -2.41 -5.50 -4.01
CA ILE A 126 -2.16 -5.18 -2.59
C ILE A 126 -3.40 -4.50 -1.98
N LEU A 127 -3.88 -3.42 -2.62
CA LEU A 127 -5.04 -2.67 -2.13
C LEU A 127 -6.30 -3.53 -2.05
N ALA A 128 -6.54 -4.35 -3.09
CA ALA A 128 -7.71 -5.23 -3.13
C ALA A 128 -7.74 -6.22 -1.96
N ARG A 129 -6.59 -6.83 -1.62
CA ARG A 129 -6.45 -7.77 -0.49
C ARG A 129 -6.59 -7.07 0.85
N LEU A 130 -5.97 -5.91 1.02
CA LEU A 130 -6.11 -5.07 2.21
C LEU A 130 -7.60 -4.77 2.46
N LYS A 131 -8.32 -4.27 1.45
CA LYS A 131 -9.76 -3.99 1.55
C LYS A 131 -10.56 -5.25 1.83
N ARG A 132 -10.20 -6.40 1.27
CA ARG A 132 -10.88 -7.68 1.53
C ARG A 132 -10.76 -8.08 3.01
N GLN A 133 -9.55 -8.07 3.56
CA GLN A 133 -9.30 -8.38 4.97
C GLN A 133 -10.05 -7.42 5.91
N VAL A 134 -10.17 -6.14 5.55
CA VAL A 134 -10.99 -5.18 6.31
C VAL A 134 -12.47 -5.55 6.26
N ARG A 135 -13.04 -5.86 5.08
CA ARG A 135 -14.45 -6.27 4.95
C ARG A 135 -14.76 -7.52 5.79
N GLU A 136 -13.87 -8.51 5.78
CA GLU A 136 -14.02 -9.75 6.55
C GLU A 136 -14.10 -9.51 8.07
N GLN A 137 -13.56 -8.38 8.58
CA GLN A 137 -13.55 -8.01 9.99
C GLN A 137 -14.66 -7.03 10.40
N THR A 138 -15.35 -6.42 9.43
CA THR A 138 -16.45 -5.48 9.66
C THR A 138 -17.83 -6.01 9.30
N SER A 139 -17.89 -7.21 8.71
CA SER A 139 -19.13 -7.89 8.33
C SER A 139 -19.81 -8.59 9.51
#